data_AF-A0A1U7DTL3-F1
#
_entry.id   AF-A0A1U7DTL3-F1
#
_cell.length_a   1.000
_cell.length_b   1.000
_cell.length_c   1.000
_cell.angle_alpha   90.00
_cell.angle_beta   90.00
_cell.angle_gamma   90.00
#
_symmetry.space_group_name_H-M   'P 1'
#
loop_
_entity.id
_entity.type
_entity.pdbx_description
1 polymer ?
#
loop_
_entity_poly.entity_id
_entity_poly.type
_entity_poly.pdbx_seq_one_letter_code
_entity_poly.pdbx_strand_id
1 'polypeptide(L)'
;MKRKTYNYFLLVLTGLLFNSCSDLEVENYNDPDREVVLSTSDGIRSLASGLFNTWFTQEQHNFGSPGPAMWVMADWGTVTFANYGTLDMSQEPRIFMDNSPSYAYHSNIRNYWQYMYRVVTTANDVLVGINNGVQIGDDGEETEMVKGFAYFMQGLGNGYIGLVFDKAFPSDEDTDLATLEVTDYQTSITLAINQLEKAIQVFDTNEFTLPSDWINGNAFTNEEMSKLAHSFIARLLVYSARNEEETNAIDWEEVLYHAEKGITEDFNVEGDGNASDRKWMSWYKYYMARTGWGKVDMRVIHMLDESIPANWPEGGINDLPNDGRIVSNDQRVQTDFQYDSSNSRPERGTYRWSTYRYSRLDSWINANFFAPVIMMRKAEIDLFKAEALWRLDRFDEAADVINLGTRTTRGNLPSISNDSEEIESAIIYERTIELPLTGMGIEYFDMRRTGQLQDGSLLHFPIPAQQLEILSEPFYTYGGIDPQYGVPNQDVAINGWFKP
;
A
#
# COMPACT_ATOMS: atom_id res chain seq x y z
N MET A 1 35.93 -38.61 73.42
CA MET A 1 37.00 -37.60 73.25
C MET A 1 37.97 -38.06 72.15
N LYS A 2 37.66 -37.76 70.87
CA LYS A 2 38.50 -38.05 69.70
C LYS A 2 39.10 -36.69 69.26
N ARG A 3 40.40 -36.41 69.45
CA ARG A 3 41.57 -36.68 68.56
C ARG A 3 41.34 -36.13 67.14
N LYS A 4 42.25 -35.40 66.47
CA LYS A 4 43.57 -34.84 66.78
C LYS A 4 44.02 -34.06 65.51
N THR A 5 44.70 -32.92 65.69
CA THR A 5 45.84 -32.35 64.92
C THR A 5 45.81 -32.15 63.39
N TYR A 6 45.82 -30.86 63.00
CA TYR A 6 46.70 -30.10 62.06
C TYR A 6 47.45 -30.81 60.91
N ASN A 7 47.30 -30.28 59.67
CA ASN A 7 48.36 -29.54 58.94
C ASN A 7 47.92 -29.08 57.53
N TYR A 8 48.50 -27.95 57.11
CA TYR A 8 48.30 -27.20 55.85
C TYR A 8 48.64 -28.00 54.58
N PHE A 9 47.91 -27.74 53.49
CA PHE A 9 48.29 -28.12 52.13
C PHE A 9 47.99 -27.00 51.12
N LEU A 10 49.00 -26.70 50.31
CA LEU A 10 49.06 -25.77 49.18
C LEU A 10 48.63 -26.50 47.90
N LEU A 11 47.62 -26.03 47.15
CA LEU A 11 47.24 -26.49 45.79
C LEU A 11 46.17 -25.50 45.24
N VAL A 12 45.98 -25.17 43.98
CA VAL A 12 46.63 -25.35 42.67
C VAL A 12 45.87 -24.42 41.71
N LEU A 13 46.56 -23.87 40.72
CA LEU A 13 45.98 -23.12 39.60
C LEU A 13 45.06 -24.03 38.77
N THR A 14 43.81 -23.64 38.54
CA THR A 14 43.01 -24.22 37.44
C THR A 14 42.05 -23.17 36.88
N GLY A 15 42.22 -22.85 35.60
CA GLY A 15 41.36 -21.95 34.86
C GLY A 15 39.96 -22.54 34.69
N LEU A 16 38.94 -21.72 34.89
CA LEU A 16 37.58 -22.00 34.49
C LEU A 16 37.29 -21.20 33.23
N LEU A 17 37.24 -21.94 32.12
CA LEU A 17 36.66 -21.53 30.86
C LEU A 17 35.18 -21.18 31.11
N PHE A 18 34.77 -19.95 30.80
CA PHE A 18 33.36 -19.59 30.70
C PHE A 18 32.78 -20.25 29.45
N ASN A 19 32.01 -21.33 29.64
CA ASN A 19 30.95 -21.71 28.72
C ASN A 19 29.73 -20.83 29.02
N SER A 20 29.44 -19.85 28.16
CA SER A 20 28.15 -19.18 28.13
C SER A 20 27.53 -19.30 26.73
N CYS A 21 27.11 -20.50 26.39
CA CYS A 21 26.00 -20.71 25.47
C CYS A 21 24.87 -21.28 26.33
N SER A 22 24.13 -20.39 27.00
CA SER A 22 22.78 -20.70 27.41
C SER A 22 21.89 -20.28 26.26
N ASP A 23 21.43 -21.28 25.50
CA ASP A 23 20.27 -21.16 24.62
C ASP A 23 19.14 -20.52 25.41
N LEU A 24 18.73 -19.33 24.99
CA LEU A 24 17.53 -18.68 25.49
C LEU A 24 16.38 -19.05 24.55
N GLU A 25 16.05 -20.35 24.50
CA GLU A 25 14.70 -20.76 24.14
C GLU A 25 13.79 -20.31 25.29
N VAL A 26 13.30 -19.08 25.19
CA VAL A 26 12.21 -18.62 26.05
C VAL A 26 10.95 -19.28 25.50
N GLU A 27 10.62 -20.45 26.04
CA GLU A 27 9.36 -21.15 25.79
C GLU A 27 8.19 -20.19 26.09
N ASN A 28 7.48 -19.77 25.04
CA ASN A 28 6.38 -18.83 25.15
C ASN A 28 5.12 -19.53 25.66
N TYR A 29 4.95 -19.61 26.98
CA TYR A 29 3.77 -20.22 27.62
C TYR A 29 2.43 -19.51 27.34
N ASN A 30 2.44 -18.39 26.60
CA ASN A 30 1.25 -17.66 26.18
C ASN A 30 0.95 -17.81 24.67
N ASP A 31 1.76 -18.55 23.92
CA ASP A 31 1.38 -18.95 22.57
C ASP A 31 0.40 -20.14 22.71
N PRO A 32 -0.88 -20.01 22.35
CA PRO A 32 -1.71 -21.20 22.19
C PRO A 32 -0.97 -22.09 21.19
N ASP A 33 -0.53 -23.25 21.68
CA ASP A 33 0.38 -24.18 21.02
C ASP A 33 0.13 -24.19 19.50
N ARG A 34 1.04 -23.59 18.71
CA ARG A 34 0.84 -23.38 17.27
C ARG A 34 0.49 -24.69 16.58
N GLU A 35 1.07 -25.79 17.05
CA GLU A 35 0.76 -27.15 16.59
C GLU A 35 -0.70 -27.56 16.88
N VAL A 36 -1.26 -27.14 18.03
CA VAL A 36 -2.67 -27.37 18.39
C VAL A 36 -3.61 -26.48 17.56
N VAL A 37 -3.28 -25.20 17.35
CA VAL A 37 -4.12 -24.31 16.52
C VAL A 37 -4.16 -24.79 15.07
N LEU A 38 -3.01 -25.20 14.52
CA LEU A 38 -2.89 -25.68 13.14
C LEU A 38 -3.33 -27.13 12.93
N SER A 39 -3.74 -27.84 13.98
CA SER A 39 -4.29 -29.20 13.88
C SER A 39 -5.81 -29.26 14.04
N THR A 40 -6.49 -28.12 14.17
CA THR A 40 -7.95 -28.06 14.37
C THR A 40 -8.66 -27.22 13.32
N SER A 41 -9.85 -27.67 12.92
CA SER A 41 -10.76 -26.96 12.00
C SER A 41 -11.03 -25.52 12.46
N ASP A 42 -11.48 -25.36 13.72
CA ASP A 42 -11.79 -24.05 14.30
C ASP A 42 -10.57 -23.13 14.39
N GLY A 43 -9.40 -23.68 14.73
CA GLY A 43 -8.15 -22.93 14.83
C GLY A 43 -7.75 -22.33 13.49
N ILE A 44 -7.68 -23.15 12.44
CA ILE A 44 -7.34 -22.72 11.08
C ILE A 44 -8.36 -21.73 10.54
N ARG A 45 -9.66 -22.01 10.69
CA ARG A 45 -10.75 -21.10 10.26
C ARG A 45 -10.65 -19.74 10.93
N SER A 46 -10.35 -19.71 12.23
CA SER A 46 -10.18 -18.49 13.01
C SER A 46 -8.99 -17.66 12.50
N LEU A 47 -7.84 -18.29 12.26
CA LEU A 47 -6.68 -17.62 11.65
C LEU A 47 -7.02 -17.00 10.29
N ALA A 48 -7.68 -17.77 9.42
CA ALA A 48 -8.07 -17.31 8.10
C ALA A 48 -8.99 -16.08 8.16
N SER A 49 -10.02 -16.11 9.01
CA SER A 49 -10.96 -14.99 9.19
C SER A 49 -10.30 -13.67 9.60
N GLY A 50 -9.14 -13.72 10.27
CA GLY A 50 -8.40 -12.55 10.73
C GLY A 50 -7.42 -11.94 9.71
N LEU A 51 -7.14 -12.63 8.61
CA LEU A 51 -6.11 -12.23 7.64
C LEU A 51 -6.42 -10.88 7.00
N PHE A 52 -7.63 -10.73 6.44
CA PHE A 52 -8.01 -9.48 5.76
C PHE A 52 -8.03 -8.30 6.72
N ASN A 53 -8.48 -8.49 7.96
CA ASN A 53 -8.41 -7.44 8.96
C ASN A 53 -6.97 -7.00 9.28
N THR A 54 -6.03 -7.95 9.33
CA THR A 54 -4.60 -7.67 9.56
C THR A 54 -4.02 -6.83 8.42
N TRP A 55 -4.34 -7.18 7.18
CA TRP A 55 -3.94 -6.42 5.98
C TRP A 55 -4.60 -5.03 5.94
N PHE A 56 -5.94 -4.98 6.04
CA PHE A 56 -6.73 -3.75 6.04
C PHE A 56 -6.25 -2.75 7.11
N THR A 57 -5.84 -3.25 8.26
CA THR A 57 -5.33 -2.41 9.34
C THR A 57 -4.16 -1.56 8.88
N GLN A 58 -3.21 -2.08 8.11
CA GLN A 58 -2.09 -1.27 7.63
C GLN A 58 -2.41 -0.44 6.40
N GLU A 59 -3.30 -0.92 5.54
CA GLU A 59 -3.73 -0.19 4.35
C GLU A 59 -4.55 1.06 4.68
N GLN A 60 -5.38 1.01 5.72
CA GLN A 60 -6.40 2.02 5.98
C GLN A 60 -6.39 2.55 7.40
N HIS A 61 -6.40 1.64 8.38
CA HIS A 61 -6.67 1.98 9.77
C HIS A 61 -5.45 2.61 10.43
N ASN A 62 -4.25 2.07 10.24
CA ASN A 62 -3.16 2.34 11.15
C ASN A 62 -2.43 3.63 10.77
N PHE A 63 -2.23 4.45 11.79
CA PHE A 63 -1.34 5.61 11.82
C PHE A 63 0.15 5.28 11.64
N GLY A 64 0.47 4.02 11.35
CA GLY A 64 1.82 3.49 11.24
C GLY A 64 2.08 2.84 9.89
N SER A 65 1.57 3.40 8.80
CA SER A 65 1.87 2.96 7.43
C SER A 65 2.57 4.06 6.62
N PRO A 66 3.24 3.73 5.50
CA PRO A 66 3.87 4.71 4.62
C PRO A 66 2.86 5.48 3.76
N GLY A 67 1.56 5.17 3.82
CA GLY A 67 0.52 5.80 3.00
C GLY A 67 0.53 7.33 3.01
N PRO A 68 0.46 8.00 4.17
CA PRO A 68 0.54 9.46 4.24
C PRO A 68 1.83 10.04 3.64
N ALA A 69 2.97 9.37 3.82
CA ALA A 69 4.24 9.78 3.24
C ALA A 69 4.21 9.66 1.71
N MET A 70 3.79 8.51 1.18
CA MET A 70 3.63 8.29 -0.26
C MET A 70 2.69 9.32 -0.89
N TRP A 71 1.59 9.66 -0.22
CA TRP A 71 0.63 10.66 -0.69
C TRP A 71 1.24 12.06 -0.91
N VAL A 72 2.11 12.50 0.00
CA VAL A 72 2.82 13.79 -0.13
C VAL A 72 4.09 13.70 -0.97
N MET A 73 4.62 12.50 -1.20
CA MET A 73 5.70 12.26 -2.16
C MET A 73 5.21 12.32 -3.60
N ALA A 74 3.95 11.93 -3.82
CA ALA A 74 3.28 12.00 -5.12
C ALA A 74 2.91 13.43 -5.54
N ASP A 75 3.06 14.41 -4.64
CA ASP A 75 2.47 15.76 -4.79
C ASP A 75 0.99 15.75 -5.14
N TRP A 76 0.25 14.71 -4.73
CA TRP A 76 -1.20 14.77 -4.86
C TRP A 76 -1.79 15.65 -3.75
N GLY A 77 -1.21 15.52 -2.56
CA GLY A 77 -1.58 16.30 -1.41
C GLY A 77 -0.42 16.83 -0.61
N THR A 78 -0.72 17.76 0.27
CA THR A 78 0.24 18.46 1.12
C THR A 78 -0.25 18.54 2.55
N VAL A 79 0.69 18.46 3.50
CA VAL A 79 0.46 18.49 4.94
C VAL A 79 1.54 19.33 5.60
N THR A 80 1.15 20.27 6.46
CA THR A 80 2.11 21.10 7.22
C THR A 80 2.40 20.56 8.63
N PHE A 81 1.84 19.41 9.02
CA PHE A 81 1.99 18.80 10.35
C PHE A 81 3.14 17.81 10.41
N ALA A 82 3.91 17.84 11.50
CA ALA A 82 5.04 16.94 11.75
C ALA A 82 4.56 15.57 12.27
N ASN A 83 3.96 14.77 11.40
CA ASN A 83 3.60 13.39 11.69
C ASN A 83 3.62 12.52 10.43
N TYR A 84 3.69 11.21 10.65
CA TYR A 84 3.65 10.20 9.60
C TYR A 84 4.78 10.30 8.57
N GLY A 85 5.90 10.92 8.92
CA GLY A 85 6.99 11.23 7.98
C GLY A 85 6.62 12.27 6.92
N THR A 86 5.41 12.86 6.95
CA THR A 86 4.92 13.72 5.86
C THR A 86 5.78 14.97 5.67
N LEU A 87 6.28 15.61 6.73
CA LEU A 87 7.17 16.77 6.58
C LEU A 87 8.50 16.41 5.92
N ASP A 88 9.13 15.34 6.34
CA ASP A 88 10.45 14.98 5.80
C ASP A 88 10.30 14.52 4.36
N MET A 89 9.27 13.73 4.07
CA MET A 89 9.03 13.13 2.76
C MET A 89 8.44 14.10 1.73
N SER A 90 7.91 15.24 2.16
CA SER A 90 7.44 16.32 1.26
C SER A 90 8.41 17.48 1.13
N GLN A 91 9.61 17.40 1.72
CA GLN A 91 10.54 18.52 1.73
C GLN A 91 11.00 18.88 0.31
N GLU A 92 11.06 20.17 0.01
CA GLU A 92 11.64 20.69 -1.24
C GLU A 92 12.87 21.56 -0.91
N PRO A 93 14.07 21.26 -1.46
CA PRO A 93 14.39 20.06 -2.26
C PRO A 93 14.26 18.76 -1.45
N ARG A 94 14.00 17.64 -2.13
CA ARG A 94 13.84 16.33 -1.49
C ARG A 94 15.10 15.95 -0.74
N ILE A 95 14.90 15.29 0.41
CA ILE A 95 15.95 14.77 1.27
C ILE A 95 15.89 13.24 1.29
N PHE A 96 16.97 12.59 1.72
CA PHE A 96 16.96 11.15 1.96
C PHE A 96 16.03 10.80 3.11
N MET A 97 15.50 9.58 3.08
CA MET A 97 14.70 9.06 4.19
C MET A 97 15.59 8.60 5.34
N ASP A 98 15.31 9.04 6.57
CA ASP A 98 16.02 8.54 7.74
C ASP A 98 15.54 7.11 8.09
N ASN A 99 16.31 6.10 7.68
CA ASN A 99 16.09 4.69 8.04
C ASN A 99 16.90 4.29 9.28
N SER A 100 16.91 5.13 10.32
CA SER A 100 17.52 4.79 11.61
C SER A 100 16.47 4.36 12.64
N PRO A 101 16.83 3.52 13.63
CA PRO A 101 15.94 3.22 14.75
C PRO A 101 15.59 4.47 15.58
N SER A 102 16.40 5.53 15.49
CA SER A 102 16.16 6.83 16.13
C SER A 102 15.22 7.75 15.37
N TYR A 103 14.87 7.44 14.11
CA TYR A 103 13.95 8.26 13.35
C TYR A 103 12.59 8.35 14.05
N ALA A 104 12.06 9.56 14.18
CA ALA A 104 10.82 9.81 14.93
C ALA A 104 9.61 9.03 14.36
N TYR A 105 9.66 8.68 13.07
CA TYR A 105 8.59 8.00 12.36
C TYR A 105 8.99 6.60 11.84
N HIS A 106 10.08 6.01 12.36
CA HIS A 106 10.55 4.67 11.96
C HIS A 106 9.46 3.60 12.06
N SER A 107 8.52 3.76 13.01
CA SER A 107 7.43 2.83 13.25
C SER A 107 6.53 2.67 12.02
N ASN A 108 6.42 3.67 11.15
CA ASN A 108 5.50 3.62 10.02
C ASN A 108 5.96 2.62 8.96
N ILE A 109 7.27 2.54 8.78
CA ILE A 109 7.90 1.64 7.80
C ILE A 109 8.00 0.24 8.42
N ARG A 110 8.45 0.16 9.67
CA ARG A 110 8.56 -1.10 10.42
C ARG A 110 7.21 -1.80 10.59
N ASN A 111 6.17 -1.09 11.02
CA ASN A 111 4.88 -1.72 11.29
C ASN A 111 4.25 -2.25 10.00
N TYR A 112 4.38 -1.51 8.89
CA TYR A 112 3.88 -1.96 7.60
C TYR A 112 4.56 -3.27 7.17
N TRP A 113 5.90 -3.31 7.21
CA TRP A 113 6.70 -4.53 6.96
C TRP A 113 6.23 -5.71 7.81
N GLN A 114 6.19 -5.53 9.14
CA GLN A 114 5.85 -6.61 10.08
C GLN A 114 4.44 -7.16 9.88
N TYR A 115 3.46 -6.30 9.60
CA TYR A 115 2.08 -6.72 9.42
C TYR A 115 1.86 -7.40 8.07
N MET A 116 2.49 -6.93 6.99
CA MET A 116 2.42 -7.64 5.71
C MET A 116 3.06 -9.02 5.82
N TYR A 117 4.21 -9.14 6.49
CA TYR A 117 4.80 -10.45 6.79
C TYR A 117 3.91 -11.31 7.67
N ARG A 118 3.21 -10.72 8.66
CA ARG A 118 2.24 -11.46 9.46
C ARG A 118 1.10 -12.02 8.60
N VAL A 119 0.59 -11.26 7.63
CA VAL A 119 -0.41 -11.75 6.68
C VAL A 119 0.13 -12.95 5.91
N VAL A 120 1.35 -12.85 5.37
CA VAL A 120 2.00 -13.94 4.62
C VAL A 120 2.18 -15.17 5.51
N THR A 121 2.82 -15.04 6.67
CA THR A 121 3.11 -16.20 7.55
C THR A 121 1.83 -16.85 8.08
N THR A 122 0.80 -16.08 8.41
CA THR A 122 -0.49 -16.64 8.86
C THR A 122 -1.23 -17.33 7.72
N ALA A 123 -1.16 -16.81 6.49
CA ALA A 123 -1.72 -17.49 5.32
C ALA A 123 -0.98 -18.80 5.02
N ASN A 124 0.36 -18.80 5.11
CA ASN A 124 1.18 -20.01 4.97
C ASN A 124 0.77 -21.05 6.02
N ASP A 125 0.61 -20.67 7.28
CA ASP A 125 0.17 -21.56 8.36
C ASP A 125 -1.19 -22.20 8.10
N VAL A 126 -2.17 -21.41 7.61
CA VAL A 126 -3.50 -21.90 7.21
C VAL A 126 -3.37 -22.95 6.10
N LEU A 127 -2.58 -22.66 5.07
CA LEU A 127 -2.35 -23.54 3.93
C LEU A 127 -1.60 -24.82 4.32
N VAL A 128 -0.58 -24.73 5.19
CA VAL A 128 0.13 -25.90 5.75
C VAL A 128 -0.84 -26.81 6.50
N GLY A 129 -1.70 -26.25 7.36
CA GLY A 129 -2.69 -27.03 8.10
C GLY A 129 -3.66 -27.79 7.16
N ILE A 130 -4.16 -27.12 6.12
CA ILE A 130 -5.03 -27.74 5.10
C ILE A 130 -4.27 -28.81 4.31
N ASN A 131 -3.03 -28.54 3.88
CA ASN A 131 -2.19 -29.48 3.14
C ASN A 131 -1.81 -30.72 3.97
N ASN A 132 -1.76 -30.58 5.29
CA ASN A 132 -1.59 -31.69 6.25
C ASN A 132 -2.89 -32.49 6.48
N GLY A 133 -3.99 -32.15 5.81
CA GLY A 133 -5.23 -32.93 5.79
C GLY A 133 -6.30 -32.48 6.77
N VAL A 134 -6.18 -31.30 7.40
CA VAL A 134 -7.23 -30.76 8.25
C VAL A 134 -8.41 -30.30 7.37
N GLN A 135 -9.59 -30.88 7.62
CA GLN A 135 -10.84 -30.48 6.98
C GLN A 135 -11.50 -29.35 7.76
N ILE A 136 -11.91 -28.27 7.08
CA ILE A 136 -12.49 -27.06 7.71
C ILE A 136 -14.02 -27.05 7.59
N GLY A 137 -14.71 -26.70 8.68
CA GLY A 137 -16.16 -26.79 8.77
C GLY A 137 -16.67 -28.23 8.99
N ASP A 138 -17.99 -28.41 8.92
CA ASP A 138 -18.61 -29.73 9.05
C ASP A 138 -18.26 -30.59 7.82
N ASP A 139 -17.63 -31.75 8.05
CA ASP A 139 -17.16 -32.68 7.01
C ASP A 139 -16.28 -32.03 5.89
N GLY A 140 -15.66 -30.89 6.18
CA GLY A 140 -14.75 -30.20 5.25
C GLY A 140 -15.41 -29.21 4.29
N GLU A 141 -16.69 -28.88 4.47
CA GLU A 141 -17.47 -28.02 3.56
C GLU A 141 -16.86 -26.61 3.32
N GLU A 142 -16.07 -26.08 4.25
CA GLU A 142 -15.45 -24.76 4.14
C GLU A 142 -13.99 -24.82 3.65
N THR A 143 -13.42 -26.01 3.46
CA THR A 143 -11.97 -26.20 3.22
C THR A 143 -11.48 -25.40 2.01
N GLU A 144 -12.18 -25.49 0.87
CA GLU A 144 -11.76 -24.79 -0.35
C GLU A 144 -11.99 -23.28 -0.27
N MET A 145 -13.04 -22.81 0.43
CA MET A 145 -13.21 -21.37 0.71
C MET A 145 -12.02 -20.84 1.52
N VAL A 146 -11.66 -21.53 2.60
CA VAL A 146 -10.54 -21.12 3.48
C VAL A 146 -9.22 -21.16 2.72
N LYS A 147 -9.01 -22.20 1.90
CA LYS A 147 -7.81 -22.35 1.07
C LYS A 147 -7.67 -21.24 0.03
N GLY A 148 -8.72 -20.96 -0.73
CA GLY A 148 -8.72 -19.90 -1.73
C GLY A 148 -8.52 -18.53 -1.08
N PHE A 149 -9.16 -18.27 0.07
CA PHE A 149 -8.97 -17.02 0.82
C PHE A 149 -7.53 -16.89 1.37
N ALA A 150 -6.93 -17.98 1.83
CA ALA A 150 -5.54 -17.97 2.29
C ALA A 150 -4.57 -17.65 1.14
N TYR A 151 -4.71 -18.27 -0.04
CA TYR A 151 -3.92 -17.91 -1.23
C TYR A 151 -4.11 -16.45 -1.63
N PHE A 152 -5.35 -15.95 -1.60
CA PHE A 152 -5.64 -14.56 -1.89
C PHE A 152 -4.86 -13.62 -0.95
N MET A 153 -4.90 -13.89 0.36
CA MET A 153 -4.23 -13.09 1.37
C MET A 153 -2.69 -13.23 1.33
N GLN A 154 -2.17 -14.42 1.02
CA GLN A 154 -0.75 -14.68 0.79
C GLN A 154 -0.22 -13.79 -0.35
N GLY A 155 -0.97 -13.75 -1.48
CA GLY A 155 -0.67 -12.91 -2.62
C GLY A 155 -0.73 -11.41 -2.29
N LEU A 156 -1.74 -10.95 -1.56
CA LEU A 156 -1.79 -9.55 -1.10
C LEU A 156 -0.60 -9.19 -0.21
N GLY A 157 -0.21 -10.05 0.73
CA GLY A 157 0.92 -9.81 1.63
C GLY A 157 2.24 -9.65 0.87
N ASN A 158 2.63 -10.65 0.07
CA ASN A 158 3.87 -10.61 -0.73
C ASN A 158 3.83 -9.48 -1.76
N GLY A 159 2.67 -9.22 -2.37
CA GLY A 159 2.51 -8.21 -3.41
C GLY A 159 2.74 -6.80 -2.85
N TYR A 160 2.12 -6.47 -1.72
CA TYR A 160 2.27 -5.15 -1.11
C TYR A 160 3.64 -4.92 -0.47
N ILE A 161 4.33 -5.98 -0.01
CA ILE A 161 5.76 -5.88 0.33
C ILE A 161 6.55 -5.47 -0.92
N GLY A 162 6.32 -6.14 -2.05
CA GLY A 162 6.97 -5.83 -3.32
C GLY A 162 6.62 -4.46 -3.90
N LEU A 163 5.44 -3.90 -3.61
CA LEU A 163 5.08 -2.54 -4.05
C LEU A 163 5.83 -1.45 -3.28
N VAL A 164 6.07 -1.68 -1.99
CA VAL A 164 6.58 -0.66 -1.07
C VAL A 164 8.10 -0.73 -0.90
N PHE A 165 8.67 -1.92 -0.77
CA PHE A 165 10.08 -2.10 -0.40
C PHE A 165 11.00 -2.42 -1.59
N ASP A 166 12.29 -2.18 -1.42
CA ASP A 166 13.33 -2.49 -2.41
C ASP A 166 13.60 -4.01 -2.51
N LYS A 167 13.47 -4.69 -1.37
CA LYS A 167 13.79 -6.10 -1.18
C LYS A 167 12.76 -6.79 -0.32
N ALA A 168 12.68 -8.11 -0.47
CA ALA A 168 11.72 -8.95 0.21
C ALA A 168 12.30 -10.34 0.53
N PHE A 169 11.74 -10.98 1.55
CA PHE A 169 11.77 -12.41 1.83
C PHE A 169 10.48 -13.07 1.30
N PRO A 170 10.32 -13.27 -0.02
CA PRO A 170 9.13 -13.87 -0.59
C PRO A 170 8.95 -15.29 -0.06
N SER A 171 7.75 -15.63 0.41
CA SER A 171 7.49 -16.96 0.96
C SER A 171 6.07 -17.44 0.69
N ASP A 172 5.94 -18.76 0.70
CA ASP A 172 4.70 -19.51 0.59
C ASP A 172 4.65 -20.65 1.63
N GLU A 173 3.62 -21.48 1.56
CA GLU A 173 3.39 -22.60 2.47
C GLU A 173 4.44 -23.71 2.39
N ASP A 174 5.22 -23.76 1.31
CA ASP A 174 6.26 -24.77 1.07
C ASP A 174 7.67 -24.25 1.41
N THR A 175 7.78 -22.96 1.78
CA THR A 175 9.05 -22.29 2.04
C THR A 175 9.63 -22.67 3.41
N ASP A 176 10.89 -23.14 3.43
CA ASP A 176 11.65 -23.29 4.67
C ASP A 176 12.18 -21.93 5.15
N LEU A 177 11.52 -21.36 6.16
CA LEU A 177 11.88 -20.07 6.72
C LEU A 177 13.28 -20.04 7.36
N ALA A 178 13.87 -21.18 7.70
CA ALA A 178 15.21 -21.24 8.29
C ALA A 178 16.32 -20.98 7.25
N THR A 179 16.01 -21.16 5.96
CA THR A 179 16.96 -20.99 4.85
C THR A 179 16.55 -19.88 3.89
N LEU A 180 15.51 -19.11 4.24
CA LEU A 180 14.96 -18.04 3.39
C LEU A 180 15.93 -16.86 3.30
N GLU A 181 16.34 -16.54 2.07
CA GLU A 181 17.21 -15.41 1.77
C GLU A 181 16.42 -14.19 1.26
N VAL A 182 17.03 -13.01 1.41
CA VAL A 182 16.49 -11.76 0.87
C VAL A 182 16.67 -11.73 -0.66
N THR A 183 15.65 -11.25 -1.36
CA THR A 183 15.60 -11.12 -2.83
C THR A 183 15.14 -9.72 -3.22
N ASP A 184 15.12 -9.43 -4.52
CA ASP A 184 14.54 -8.20 -5.06
C ASP A 184 13.01 -8.16 -4.93
N TYR A 185 12.43 -6.98 -5.10
CA TYR A 185 10.98 -6.80 -5.00
C TYR A 185 10.21 -7.50 -6.13
N GLN A 186 10.80 -7.66 -7.33
CA GLN A 186 10.13 -8.31 -8.46
C GLN A 186 9.87 -9.80 -8.21
N THR A 187 10.77 -10.47 -7.50
CA THR A 187 10.57 -11.86 -7.07
C THR A 187 9.32 -11.97 -6.18
N SER A 188 9.13 -11.01 -5.27
CA SER A 188 7.93 -10.94 -4.41
C SER A 188 6.66 -10.64 -5.20
N ILE A 189 6.71 -9.75 -6.19
CA ILE A 189 5.58 -9.44 -7.07
C ILE A 189 5.19 -10.67 -7.90
N THR A 190 6.17 -11.35 -8.50
CA THR A 190 5.93 -12.56 -9.31
C THR A 190 5.31 -13.67 -8.47
N LEU A 191 5.83 -13.92 -7.27
CA LEU A 191 5.24 -14.89 -6.35
C LEU A 191 3.80 -14.50 -5.97
N ALA A 192 3.57 -13.22 -5.67
CA ALA A 192 2.25 -12.72 -5.32
C ALA A 192 1.20 -12.93 -6.42
N ILE A 193 1.57 -12.67 -7.69
CA ILE A 193 0.68 -12.92 -8.83
C ILE A 193 0.34 -14.41 -8.93
N ASN A 194 1.34 -15.30 -8.86
CA ASN A 194 1.11 -16.75 -8.85
C ASN A 194 0.20 -17.20 -7.70
N GLN A 195 0.32 -16.59 -6.53
CA GLN A 195 -0.55 -16.89 -5.37
C GLN A 195 -1.99 -16.42 -5.60
N LEU A 196 -2.19 -15.25 -6.19
CA LEU A 196 -3.52 -14.78 -6.59
C LEU A 196 -4.13 -15.65 -7.71
N GLU A 197 -3.33 -16.16 -8.64
CA GLU A 197 -3.78 -17.12 -9.65
C GLU A 197 -4.19 -18.46 -9.03
N LYS A 198 -3.44 -18.98 -8.04
CA LYS A 198 -3.86 -20.14 -7.25
C LYS A 198 -5.21 -19.88 -6.55
N ALA A 199 -5.42 -18.67 -6.02
CA ALA A 199 -6.69 -18.29 -5.42
C ALA A 199 -7.84 -18.31 -6.44
N ILE A 200 -7.63 -17.70 -7.62
CA ILE A 200 -8.60 -17.72 -8.74
C ILE A 200 -8.94 -19.15 -9.13
N GLN A 201 -7.95 -20.03 -9.24
CA GLN A 201 -8.19 -21.44 -9.57
C GLN A 201 -9.14 -22.11 -8.56
N VAL A 202 -8.96 -21.85 -7.26
CA VAL A 202 -9.85 -22.38 -6.22
C VAL A 202 -11.24 -21.74 -6.33
N PHE A 203 -11.31 -20.43 -6.54
CA PHE A 203 -12.57 -19.69 -6.65
C PHE A 203 -13.41 -20.11 -7.88
N ASP A 204 -12.78 -20.36 -9.02
CA ASP A 204 -13.47 -20.70 -10.26
C ASP A 204 -13.95 -22.17 -10.29
N THR A 205 -13.40 -23.03 -9.43
CA THR A 205 -13.71 -24.47 -9.41
C THR A 205 -14.56 -24.93 -8.24
N ASN A 206 -14.86 -24.03 -7.29
CA ASN A 206 -15.64 -24.32 -6.09
C ASN A 206 -16.73 -23.27 -5.87
N GLU A 207 -17.88 -23.69 -5.36
CA GLU A 207 -19.00 -22.81 -5.02
C GLU A 207 -19.02 -22.56 -3.52
N PHE A 208 -18.94 -21.29 -3.11
CA PHE A 208 -19.05 -20.89 -1.71
C PHE A 208 -19.46 -19.43 -1.59
N THR A 209 -19.77 -19.01 -0.37
CA THR A 209 -19.95 -17.61 -0.01
C THR A 209 -19.14 -17.32 1.25
N LEU A 210 -18.31 -16.28 1.19
CA LEU A 210 -17.50 -15.83 2.30
C LEU A 210 -18.41 -15.30 3.43
N PRO A 211 -18.13 -15.61 4.71
CA PRO A 211 -18.80 -14.95 5.80
C PRO A 211 -18.57 -13.43 5.76
N SER A 212 -19.64 -12.66 5.93
CA SER A 212 -19.63 -11.20 5.71
C SER A 212 -18.78 -10.41 6.71
N ASP A 213 -18.27 -11.04 7.76
CA ASP A 213 -17.37 -10.48 8.76
C ASP A 213 -15.89 -10.66 8.42
N TRP A 214 -15.54 -11.54 7.47
CA TRP A 214 -14.15 -11.73 7.01
C TRP A 214 -13.67 -10.52 6.21
N ILE A 215 -14.52 -10.03 5.31
CA ILE A 215 -14.41 -8.73 4.66
C ILE A 215 -15.67 -7.96 5.05
N ASN A 216 -15.57 -7.10 6.06
CA ASN A 216 -16.75 -6.53 6.72
C ASN A 216 -17.78 -5.95 5.74
N GLY A 217 -19.01 -6.46 5.84
CA GLY A 217 -20.13 -6.06 4.99
C GLY A 217 -20.27 -6.82 3.67
N ASN A 218 -19.32 -7.70 3.33
CA ASN A 218 -19.27 -8.35 2.03
C ASN A 218 -19.39 -9.88 2.17
N ALA A 219 -20.55 -10.41 1.86
CA ALA A 219 -20.76 -11.85 1.70
C ALA A 219 -20.39 -12.28 0.26
N PHE A 220 -19.11 -12.15 -0.11
CA PHE A 220 -18.69 -12.41 -1.48
C PHE A 220 -18.80 -13.89 -1.84
N THR A 221 -19.43 -14.14 -2.98
CA THR A 221 -19.40 -15.42 -3.68
C THR A 221 -17.98 -15.73 -4.19
N ASN A 222 -17.76 -16.99 -4.55
CA ASN A 222 -16.53 -17.41 -5.22
C ASN A 222 -16.27 -16.60 -6.52
N GLU A 223 -17.31 -16.29 -7.31
CA GLU A 223 -17.18 -15.45 -8.52
C GLU A 223 -16.73 -14.01 -8.21
N GLU A 224 -17.25 -13.41 -7.14
CA GLU A 224 -16.85 -12.06 -6.71
C GLU A 224 -15.44 -12.04 -6.15
N MET A 225 -15.04 -13.08 -5.40
CA MET A 225 -13.66 -13.26 -4.96
C MET A 225 -12.69 -13.44 -6.14
N SER A 226 -13.09 -14.17 -7.18
CA SER A 226 -12.32 -14.32 -8.43
C SER A 226 -12.12 -12.96 -9.13
N LYS A 227 -13.19 -12.18 -9.29
CA LYS A 227 -13.10 -10.81 -9.84
C LYS A 227 -12.20 -9.90 -9.01
N LEU A 228 -12.28 -10.00 -7.69
CA LEU A 228 -11.43 -9.23 -6.79
C LEU A 228 -9.95 -9.62 -6.94
N ALA A 229 -9.64 -10.92 -7.00
CA ALA A 229 -8.28 -11.41 -7.23
C ALA A 229 -7.72 -10.95 -8.58
N HIS A 230 -8.50 -11.04 -9.67
CA HIS A 230 -8.12 -10.48 -10.98
C HIS A 230 -7.78 -8.98 -10.89
N SER A 231 -8.59 -8.22 -10.15
CA SER A 231 -8.39 -6.78 -9.97
C SER A 231 -7.07 -6.45 -9.24
N PHE A 232 -6.72 -7.24 -8.22
CA PHE A 232 -5.44 -7.08 -7.54
C PHE A 232 -4.25 -7.52 -8.38
N ILE A 233 -4.38 -8.54 -9.24
CA ILE A 233 -3.32 -8.90 -10.19
C ILE A 233 -3.04 -7.74 -11.15
N ALA A 234 -4.09 -7.17 -11.78
CA ALA A 234 -3.93 -6.01 -12.66
C ALA A 234 -3.25 -4.83 -11.93
N ARG A 235 -3.62 -4.59 -10.66
CA ARG A 235 -2.99 -3.57 -9.81
C ARG A 235 -1.50 -3.85 -9.56
N LEU A 236 -1.13 -5.09 -9.21
CA LEU A 236 0.26 -5.46 -8.94
C LEU A 236 1.13 -5.37 -10.20
N LEU A 237 0.61 -5.81 -11.34
CA LEU A 237 1.29 -5.69 -12.64
C LEU A 237 1.62 -4.22 -12.94
N VAL A 238 0.65 -3.32 -12.83
CA VAL A 238 0.84 -1.90 -13.19
C VAL A 238 1.65 -1.12 -12.15
N TYR A 239 1.38 -1.29 -10.86
CA TYR A 239 2.01 -0.47 -9.81
C TYR A 239 3.38 -0.97 -9.35
N SER A 240 3.80 -2.18 -9.73
CA SER A 240 5.13 -2.68 -9.35
C SER A 240 6.27 -1.88 -9.99
N ALA A 241 6.06 -1.34 -11.20
CA ALA A 241 7.03 -0.55 -11.93
C ALA A 241 7.54 0.67 -11.13
N ARG A 242 8.86 0.87 -11.17
CA ARG A 242 9.59 1.92 -10.45
C ARG A 242 9.89 3.14 -11.30
N ASN A 243 9.83 3.01 -12.63
CA ASN A 243 10.12 4.06 -13.60
C ASN A 243 9.46 3.73 -14.95
N GLU A 244 9.63 4.62 -15.93
CA GLU A 244 9.08 4.44 -17.29
C GLU A 244 9.67 3.23 -18.03
N GLU A 245 10.94 2.88 -17.80
CA GLU A 245 11.59 1.73 -18.45
C GLU A 245 10.90 0.43 -18.03
N GLU A 246 10.62 0.26 -16.74
CA GLU A 246 9.88 -0.88 -16.23
C GLU A 246 8.42 -0.87 -16.69
N THR A 247 7.77 0.30 -16.74
CA THR A 247 6.40 0.42 -17.27
C THR A 247 6.31 -0.04 -18.73
N ASN A 248 7.32 0.27 -19.54
CA ASN A 248 7.39 -0.16 -20.94
C ASN A 248 7.66 -1.67 -21.10
N ALA A 249 8.12 -2.34 -20.04
CA ALA A 249 8.39 -3.78 -20.01
C ALA A 249 7.22 -4.63 -19.48
N ILE A 250 6.14 -4.00 -18.99
CA ILE A 250 4.94 -4.69 -18.50
C ILE A 250 4.29 -5.50 -19.63
N ASP A 251 3.82 -6.71 -19.31
CA ASP A 251 2.93 -7.47 -20.20
C ASP A 251 1.53 -6.86 -20.18
N TRP A 252 1.27 -5.99 -21.15
CA TRP A 252 -0.01 -5.30 -21.27
C TRP A 252 -1.17 -6.20 -21.73
N GLU A 253 -0.89 -7.35 -22.35
CA GLU A 253 -1.93 -8.35 -22.66
C GLU A 253 -2.40 -9.02 -21.36
N GLU A 254 -1.48 -9.32 -20.44
CA GLU A 254 -1.81 -9.85 -19.11
C GLU A 254 -2.62 -8.83 -18.29
N VAL A 255 -2.20 -7.56 -18.27
CA VAL A 255 -2.97 -6.49 -17.62
C VAL A 255 -4.40 -6.41 -18.19
N LEU A 256 -4.54 -6.44 -19.52
CA LEU A 256 -5.85 -6.43 -20.17
C LEU A 256 -6.70 -7.65 -19.77
N TYR A 257 -6.11 -8.85 -19.79
CA TYR A 257 -6.79 -10.09 -19.43
C TYR A 257 -7.38 -10.05 -18.02
N HIS A 258 -6.61 -9.55 -17.04
CA HIS A 258 -7.05 -9.41 -15.66
C HIS A 258 -8.04 -8.26 -15.47
N ALA A 259 -7.81 -7.10 -16.11
CA ALA A 259 -8.72 -5.97 -16.01
C ALA A 259 -10.12 -6.29 -16.58
N GLU A 260 -10.22 -7.07 -17.66
CA GLU A 260 -11.51 -7.50 -18.22
C GLU A 260 -12.31 -8.46 -17.32
N LYS A 261 -11.63 -9.13 -16.39
CA LYS A 261 -12.24 -10.04 -15.40
C LYS A 261 -12.31 -9.42 -14.01
N GLY A 262 -11.94 -8.14 -13.87
CA GLY A 262 -11.92 -7.45 -12.60
C GLY A 262 -13.31 -7.12 -12.06
N ILE A 263 -13.33 -6.36 -10.97
CA ILE A 263 -14.55 -5.88 -10.33
C ILE A 263 -15.37 -5.02 -11.27
N THR A 264 -16.70 -5.14 -11.16
CA THR A 264 -17.66 -4.39 -11.97
C THR A 264 -18.33 -3.25 -11.21
N GLU A 265 -17.99 -3.09 -9.94
CA GLU A 265 -18.43 -2.03 -9.02
C GLU A 265 -17.32 -1.74 -7.99
N ASP A 266 -17.45 -0.66 -7.23
CA ASP A 266 -16.44 -0.28 -6.24
C ASP A 266 -16.30 -1.34 -5.13
N PHE A 267 -15.09 -1.87 -4.95
CA PHE A 267 -14.79 -2.71 -3.80
C PHE A 267 -14.67 -1.84 -2.56
N ASN A 268 -15.52 -2.10 -1.58
CA ASN A 268 -15.62 -1.33 -0.35
C ASN A 268 -15.72 -2.26 0.87
N VAL A 269 -15.33 -1.75 2.03
CA VAL A 269 -15.44 -2.43 3.32
C VAL A 269 -16.35 -1.59 4.21
N GLU A 270 -17.38 -2.20 4.78
CA GLU A 270 -18.34 -1.47 5.62
C GLU A 270 -17.67 -0.90 6.87
N GLY A 271 -18.01 0.34 7.20
CA GLY A 271 -17.46 1.04 8.34
C GLY A 271 -18.12 0.62 9.66
N ASP A 272 -17.36 0.46 10.74
CA ASP A 272 -17.89 0.03 12.04
C ASP A 272 -17.77 1.09 13.17
N GLY A 273 -17.42 2.33 12.83
CA GLY A 273 -17.26 3.44 13.78
C GLY A 273 -15.83 3.57 14.30
N ASN A 274 -15.62 4.28 15.41
CA ASN A 274 -14.27 4.56 15.96
C ASN A 274 -14.10 4.23 17.45
N ALA A 275 -14.94 3.36 18.00
CA ALA A 275 -14.77 2.86 19.36
C ALA A 275 -13.55 1.93 19.46
N SER A 276 -13.02 1.72 20.66
CA SER A 276 -11.75 1.00 20.88
C SER A 276 -11.75 -0.47 20.43
N ASP A 277 -12.92 -1.06 20.24
CA ASP A 277 -13.15 -2.42 19.77
C ASP A 277 -13.38 -2.52 18.24
N ARG A 278 -13.43 -1.38 17.55
CA ARG A 278 -13.76 -1.25 16.14
C ARG A 278 -12.52 -1.31 15.26
N LYS A 279 -12.67 -1.91 14.08
CA LYS A 279 -11.54 -2.31 13.23
C LYS A 279 -11.63 -1.74 11.82
N TRP A 280 -12.83 -1.47 11.33
CA TRP A 280 -13.13 -1.18 9.93
C TRP A 280 -13.32 0.32 9.74
N MET A 281 -12.21 1.04 9.76
CA MET A 281 -12.16 2.49 9.54
C MET A 281 -10.84 2.87 8.86
N SER A 282 -10.77 4.08 8.28
CA SER A 282 -9.57 4.57 7.61
C SER A 282 -9.05 5.88 8.19
N TRP A 283 -8.10 5.80 9.13
CA TRP A 283 -7.45 7.02 9.62
C TRP A 283 -6.63 7.70 8.53
N TYR A 284 -6.09 6.93 7.58
CA TYR A 284 -5.41 7.47 6.39
C TYR A 284 -6.32 8.47 5.65
N LYS A 285 -7.50 8.02 5.20
CA LYS A 285 -8.47 8.85 4.49
C LYS A 285 -8.94 10.05 5.32
N TYR A 286 -9.21 9.82 6.60
CA TYR A 286 -9.71 10.86 7.49
C TYR A 286 -8.73 12.03 7.60
N TYR A 287 -7.45 11.77 7.88
CA TYR A 287 -6.49 12.86 8.07
C TYR A 287 -6.09 13.54 6.76
N MET A 288 -6.02 12.81 5.65
CA MET A 288 -5.64 13.42 4.37
C MET A 288 -6.76 14.31 3.78
N ALA A 289 -8.02 14.10 4.16
CA ALA A 289 -9.16 14.85 3.61
C ALA A 289 -9.88 15.81 4.58
N ARG A 290 -9.76 15.61 5.91
CA ARG A 290 -10.47 16.46 6.88
C ARG A 290 -9.99 17.91 6.84
N THR A 291 -10.91 18.83 7.09
CA THR A 291 -10.63 20.27 7.18
C THR A 291 -9.53 20.57 8.19
N GLY A 292 -8.59 21.43 7.79
CA GLY A 292 -7.47 21.87 8.64
C GLY A 292 -6.35 20.85 8.82
N TRP A 293 -6.30 19.79 8.00
CA TRP A 293 -5.18 18.85 7.99
C TRP A 293 -4.53 18.70 6.60
N GLY A 294 -4.93 17.70 5.83
CA GLY A 294 -4.45 17.50 4.46
C GLY A 294 -5.13 18.45 3.49
N LYS A 295 -4.36 18.91 2.51
CA LYS A 295 -4.82 19.74 1.40
C LYS A 295 -4.41 19.09 0.09
N VAL A 296 -5.09 19.45 -0.99
CA VAL A 296 -4.70 19.03 -2.34
C VAL A 296 -3.49 19.87 -2.75
N ASP A 297 -2.49 19.30 -3.40
CA ASP A 297 -1.30 20.05 -3.80
C ASP A 297 -1.61 21.08 -4.90
N MET A 298 -0.83 22.16 -4.98
CA MET A 298 -0.98 23.18 -6.03
C MET A 298 -0.78 22.60 -7.43
N ARG A 299 -0.02 21.51 -7.58
CA ARG A 299 0.20 20.83 -8.85
C ARG A 299 -1.06 20.14 -9.39
N VAL A 300 -1.87 19.52 -8.52
CA VAL A 300 -3.20 19.01 -8.89
C VAL A 300 -4.16 20.16 -9.23
N ILE A 301 -4.08 21.27 -8.49
CA ILE A 301 -4.89 22.46 -8.77
C ILE A 301 -4.54 23.05 -10.15
N HIS A 302 -3.26 23.13 -10.49
CA HIS A 302 -2.79 23.54 -11.81
C HIS A 302 -3.26 22.61 -12.93
N MET A 303 -3.29 21.29 -12.70
CA MET A 303 -3.87 20.33 -13.65
C MET A 303 -5.36 20.59 -13.90
N LEU A 304 -6.11 21.04 -12.89
CA LEU A 304 -7.53 21.37 -13.02
C LEU A 304 -7.78 22.75 -13.67
N ASP A 305 -6.85 23.68 -13.51
CA ASP A 305 -6.86 25.03 -14.10
C ASP A 305 -5.41 25.54 -14.28
N GLU A 306 -4.90 25.43 -15.50
CA GLU A 306 -3.51 25.78 -15.85
C GLU A 306 -3.17 27.27 -15.64
N SER A 307 -4.18 28.15 -15.47
CA SER A 307 -3.93 29.56 -15.15
C SER A 307 -3.38 29.74 -13.74
N ILE A 308 -3.68 28.82 -12.82
CA ILE A 308 -3.16 28.81 -11.45
C ILE A 308 -1.76 28.18 -11.47
N PRO A 309 -0.69 28.82 -10.97
CA PRO A 309 0.65 28.23 -10.98
C PRO A 309 0.73 26.95 -10.16
N ALA A 310 1.53 25.99 -10.63
CA ALA A 310 1.79 24.71 -9.97
C ALA A 310 2.49 24.83 -8.59
N ASN A 311 3.17 25.95 -8.35
CA ASN A 311 3.83 26.27 -7.08
C ASN A 311 3.16 27.48 -6.42
N TRP A 312 3.17 27.52 -5.09
CA TRP A 312 2.66 28.68 -4.35
C TRP A 312 3.50 29.94 -4.64
N PRO A 313 2.89 31.06 -5.08
CA PRO A 313 3.62 32.25 -5.50
C PRO A 313 4.15 33.08 -4.32
N GLU A 314 5.24 33.82 -4.54
CA GLU A 314 5.89 34.65 -3.51
C GLU A 314 4.96 35.73 -2.92
N GLY A 315 4.15 36.42 -3.75
CA GLY A 315 3.18 37.42 -3.26
C GLY A 315 1.92 36.81 -2.65
N GLY A 316 1.85 35.48 -2.56
CA GLY A 316 0.78 34.74 -1.92
C GLY A 316 -0.53 34.73 -2.69
N ILE A 317 -1.65 34.65 -1.97
CA ILE A 317 -2.98 34.49 -2.57
C ILE A 317 -3.33 35.59 -3.59
N ASN A 318 -2.79 36.80 -3.44
CA ASN A 318 -3.07 37.94 -4.33
C ASN A 318 -2.43 37.79 -5.72
N ASP A 319 -1.40 36.95 -5.84
CA ASP A 319 -0.74 36.65 -7.11
C ASP A 319 -1.40 35.46 -7.83
N LEU A 320 -2.35 34.77 -7.19
CA LEU A 320 -3.11 33.69 -7.79
C LEU A 320 -4.31 34.24 -8.58
N PRO A 321 -4.51 33.83 -9.84
CA PRO A 321 -5.73 34.18 -10.59
C PRO A 321 -6.99 33.77 -9.85
N ASN A 322 -8.03 34.62 -9.88
CA ASN A 322 -9.32 34.38 -9.22
C ASN A 322 -9.20 34.05 -7.71
N ASP A 323 -8.21 34.63 -7.02
CA ASP A 323 -7.84 34.30 -5.63
C ASP A 323 -7.60 32.79 -5.45
N GLY A 324 -7.04 32.14 -6.47
CA GLY A 324 -6.75 30.71 -6.53
C GLY A 324 -7.97 29.80 -6.57
N ARG A 325 -9.13 30.30 -7.05
CA ARG A 325 -10.30 29.45 -7.37
C ARG A 325 -10.16 28.86 -8.76
N ILE A 326 -10.30 27.53 -8.82
CA ILE A 326 -10.29 26.75 -10.06
C ILE A 326 -11.46 27.17 -10.94
N VAL A 327 -11.16 27.48 -12.19
CA VAL A 327 -12.12 27.63 -13.29
C VAL A 327 -11.92 26.45 -14.24
N SER A 328 -12.73 25.42 -14.06
CA SER A 328 -12.66 24.19 -14.87
C SER A 328 -14.03 23.78 -15.39
N ASN A 329 -14.02 23.09 -16.54
CA ASN A 329 -15.22 22.43 -17.06
C ASN A 329 -15.48 21.08 -16.40
N ASP A 330 -14.53 20.55 -15.62
CA ASP A 330 -14.70 19.29 -14.90
C ASP A 330 -15.64 19.49 -13.70
N GLN A 331 -16.81 18.85 -13.78
CA GLN A 331 -17.84 18.92 -12.75
C GLN A 331 -17.35 18.39 -11.40
N ARG A 332 -16.30 17.53 -11.38
CA ARG A 332 -15.72 17.01 -10.14
C ARG A 332 -15.05 18.08 -9.30
N VAL A 333 -14.63 19.21 -9.87
CA VAL A 333 -14.16 20.38 -9.09
C VAL A 333 -15.22 20.83 -8.09
N GLN A 334 -16.50 20.71 -8.44
CA GLN A 334 -17.61 21.12 -7.57
C GLN A 334 -18.04 20.03 -6.58
N THR A 335 -17.81 18.76 -6.89
CA THR A 335 -18.27 17.63 -6.06
C THR A 335 -17.19 17.08 -5.14
N ASP A 336 -15.93 17.10 -5.59
CA ASP A 336 -14.83 16.35 -4.98
C ASP A 336 -13.81 17.28 -4.28
N PHE A 337 -13.82 18.57 -4.61
CA PHE A 337 -12.90 19.57 -4.07
C PHE A 337 -13.64 20.70 -3.36
N GLN A 338 -13.06 21.19 -2.26
CA GLN A 338 -13.57 22.36 -1.55
C GLN A 338 -12.48 23.43 -1.47
N TYR A 339 -12.83 24.65 -1.89
CA TYR A 339 -11.96 25.81 -1.73
C TYR A 339 -11.67 26.05 -0.24
N ASP A 340 -10.39 26.03 0.10
CA ASP A 340 -9.83 26.31 1.41
C ASP A 340 -8.44 26.94 1.22
N SER A 341 -8.37 28.26 1.23
CA SER A 341 -7.10 29.00 1.16
C SER A 341 -6.49 29.27 2.53
N SER A 342 -6.98 28.62 3.60
CA SER A 342 -6.37 28.74 4.91
C SER A 342 -5.05 27.96 4.93
N ASN A 343 -3.96 28.66 5.19
CA ASN A 343 -2.63 28.09 5.26
C ASN A 343 -1.96 28.51 6.57
N SER A 344 -1.07 27.67 7.08
CA SER A 344 -0.37 27.91 8.33
C SER A 344 1.06 27.39 8.23
N ARG A 345 1.87 27.66 9.26
CA ARG A 345 3.25 27.16 9.38
C ARG A 345 4.17 27.56 8.21
N PRO A 346 4.29 28.86 7.85
CA PRO A 346 5.22 29.30 6.79
C PRO A 346 6.67 28.86 7.04
N GLU A 347 7.07 28.70 8.30
CA GLU A 347 8.40 28.21 8.69
C GLU A 347 8.67 26.77 8.22
N ARG A 348 7.65 26.04 7.78
CA ARG A 348 7.73 24.70 7.19
C ARG A 348 7.66 24.73 5.66
N GLY A 349 7.90 25.87 5.01
CA GLY A 349 7.94 25.99 3.55
C GLY A 349 6.56 26.26 2.94
N THR A 350 6.48 27.32 2.14
CA THR A 350 5.25 27.76 1.46
C THR A 350 4.89 26.90 0.25
N TYR A 351 5.80 26.07 -0.25
CA TYR A 351 5.48 25.06 -1.29
C TYR A 351 4.41 24.05 -0.83
N ARG A 352 4.18 23.93 0.48
CA ARG A 352 3.08 23.13 1.06
C ARG A 352 1.74 23.85 1.11
N TRP A 353 1.68 25.12 0.75
CA TRP A 353 0.43 25.88 0.80
C TRP A 353 -0.42 25.62 -0.43
N SER A 354 -1.73 25.69 -0.25
CA SER A 354 -2.70 25.34 -1.28
C SER A 354 -4.00 26.14 -1.12
N THR A 355 -4.87 26.10 -2.12
CA THR A 355 -6.21 26.72 -2.10
C THR A 355 -7.37 25.72 -2.05
N TYR A 356 -7.11 24.41 -2.05
CA TYR A 356 -8.17 23.39 -1.99
C TYR A 356 -7.84 22.23 -1.05
N ARG A 357 -8.90 21.60 -0.55
CA ARG A 357 -8.86 20.27 0.06
C ARG A 357 -9.77 19.31 -0.70
N TYR A 358 -9.58 18.02 -0.45
CA TYR A 358 -10.38 16.97 -1.06
C TYR A 358 -11.64 16.69 -0.22
N SER A 359 -12.78 17.25 -0.63
CA SER A 359 -14.06 17.13 0.07
C SER A 359 -14.88 15.90 -0.34
N ARG A 360 -14.43 15.13 -1.35
CA ARG A 360 -15.13 13.89 -1.77
C ARG A 360 -15.38 12.92 -0.61
N LEU A 361 -14.51 12.92 0.40
CA LEU A 361 -14.59 12.04 1.56
C LEU A 361 -15.39 12.63 2.73
N ASP A 362 -16.01 13.81 2.59
CA ASP A 362 -16.76 14.46 3.67
C ASP A 362 -17.96 13.65 4.12
N SER A 363 -18.71 13.04 3.20
CA SER A 363 -19.85 12.20 3.54
C SER A 363 -19.42 11.04 4.44
N TRP A 364 -18.28 10.43 4.11
CA TRP A 364 -17.68 9.35 4.88
C TRP A 364 -17.13 9.83 6.24
N ILE A 365 -16.41 10.95 6.27
CA ILE A 365 -15.90 11.58 7.50
C ILE A 365 -17.05 11.92 8.45
N ASN A 366 -18.10 12.56 7.93
CA ASN A 366 -19.26 13.02 8.71
C ASN A 366 -20.16 11.87 9.17
N ALA A 367 -20.07 10.70 8.53
CA ALA A 367 -20.70 9.48 9.00
C ALA A 367 -19.98 8.85 10.22
N ASN A 368 -18.98 9.52 10.79
CA ASN A 368 -18.20 9.03 11.94
C ASN A 368 -17.72 7.58 11.74
N PHE A 369 -17.13 7.32 10.56
CA PHE A 369 -16.56 6.02 10.17
C PHE A 369 -17.58 4.87 10.03
N PHE A 370 -18.88 5.15 9.94
CA PHE A 370 -19.90 4.14 9.65
C PHE A 370 -20.21 4.00 8.15
N ALA A 371 -19.73 4.91 7.32
CA ALA A 371 -19.88 4.79 5.87
C ALA A 371 -18.83 3.80 5.29
N PRO A 372 -19.11 3.18 4.13
CA PRO A 372 -18.18 2.26 3.49
C PRO A 372 -16.83 2.91 3.16
N VAL A 373 -15.74 2.19 3.44
CA VAL A 373 -14.38 2.52 3.05
C VAL A 373 -14.11 1.92 1.68
N ILE A 374 -14.11 2.74 0.62
CA ILE A 374 -13.79 2.28 -0.75
C ILE A 374 -12.32 1.90 -0.84
N MET A 375 -12.00 0.63 -1.10
CA MET A 375 -10.62 0.11 -1.20
C MET A 375 -10.07 0.12 -2.63
N MET A 376 -10.96 0.02 -3.61
CA MET A 376 -10.64 0.07 -5.04
C MET A 376 -11.88 0.55 -5.77
N ARG A 377 -11.72 1.53 -6.67
CA ARG A 377 -12.81 1.99 -7.54
C ARG A 377 -12.88 1.10 -8.78
N LYS A 378 -14.08 0.87 -9.30
CA LYS A 378 -14.23 0.28 -10.65
C LYS A 378 -13.44 1.07 -11.69
N ALA A 379 -13.43 2.40 -11.56
CA ALA A 379 -12.68 3.29 -12.45
C ALA A 379 -11.18 2.97 -12.52
N GLU A 380 -10.58 2.41 -11.47
CA GLU A 380 -9.17 2.02 -11.50
C GLU A 380 -8.94 0.86 -12.49
N ILE A 381 -9.84 -0.12 -12.50
CA ILE A 381 -9.79 -1.26 -13.41
C ILE A 381 -10.12 -0.85 -14.84
N ASP A 382 -11.10 0.05 -15.03
CA ASP A 382 -11.39 0.62 -16.35
C ASP A 382 -10.16 1.37 -16.90
N LEU A 383 -9.44 2.11 -16.05
CA LEU A 383 -8.25 2.85 -16.46
C LEU A 383 -7.03 1.94 -16.71
N PHE A 384 -6.89 0.82 -15.99
CA PHE A 384 -5.91 -0.22 -16.37
C PHE A 384 -6.26 -0.84 -17.73
N LYS A 385 -7.54 -1.12 -17.98
CA LYS A 385 -8.00 -1.61 -19.28
C LYS A 385 -7.72 -0.61 -20.40
N ALA A 386 -8.05 0.67 -20.19
CA ALA A 386 -7.80 1.72 -21.19
C ALA A 386 -6.31 1.87 -21.49
N GLU A 387 -5.46 1.87 -20.45
CA GLU A 387 -4.02 1.95 -20.62
C GLU A 387 -3.44 0.73 -21.34
N ALA A 388 -3.87 -0.47 -20.98
CA ALA A 388 -3.45 -1.69 -21.68
C ALA A 388 -3.85 -1.67 -23.16
N LEU A 389 -5.08 -1.27 -23.47
CA LEU A 389 -5.52 -1.12 -24.87
C LEU A 389 -4.70 -0.08 -25.62
N TRP A 390 -4.41 1.06 -25.01
CA TRP A 390 -3.56 2.09 -25.60
C TRP A 390 -2.13 1.57 -25.87
N ARG A 391 -1.53 0.86 -24.90
CA ARG A 391 -0.19 0.25 -25.01
C ARG A 391 -0.10 -0.84 -26.06
N LEU A 392 -1.23 -1.44 -26.43
CA LEU A 392 -1.37 -2.45 -27.48
C LEU A 392 -1.82 -1.85 -28.83
N ASP A 393 -1.73 -0.53 -29.00
CA ASP A 393 -2.14 0.22 -30.20
C ASP A 393 -3.64 0.07 -30.57
N ARG A 394 -4.50 -0.29 -29.61
CA ARG A 394 -5.96 -0.46 -29.77
C ARG A 394 -6.70 0.84 -29.39
N PHE A 395 -6.36 1.93 -30.08
CA PHE A 395 -6.77 3.28 -29.70
C PHE A 395 -8.29 3.53 -29.70
N ASP A 396 -9.04 2.95 -30.65
CA ASP A 396 -10.50 3.08 -30.68
C ASP A 396 -11.12 2.51 -29.39
N GLU A 397 -10.66 1.33 -28.97
CA GLU A 397 -11.17 0.66 -27.78
C GLU A 397 -10.74 1.36 -26.48
N ALA A 398 -9.51 1.88 -26.45
CA ALA A 398 -9.02 2.68 -25.31
C ALA A 398 -9.85 3.95 -25.12
N ALA A 399 -10.11 4.68 -26.21
CA ALA A 399 -10.95 5.88 -26.19
C ALA A 399 -12.39 5.55 -25.75
N ASP A 400 -12.96 4.45 -26.22
CA ASP A 400 -14.30 3.99 -25.82
C ASP A 400 -14.40 3.72 -24.31
N VAL A 401 -13.40 3.05 -23.72
CA VAL A 401 -13.37 2.79 -22.27
C VAL A 401 -13.37 4.10 -21.48
N ILE A 402 -12.53 5.07 -21.87
CA ILE A 402 -12.45 6.39 -21.20
C ILE A 402 -13.77 7.17 -21.37
N ASN A 403 -14.33 7.16 -22.58
CA ASN A 403 -15.55 7.89 -22.93
C ASN A 403 -16.81 7.33 -22.26
N LEU A 404 -16.83 6.05 -21.92
CA LEU A 404 -17.88 5.41 -21.13
C LEU A 404 -17.65 5.53 -19.62
N GLY A 405 -16.46 5.97 -19.20
CA GLY A 405 -16.02 6.04 -17.82
C GLY A 405 -16.36 7.33 -17.07
N THR A 406 -15.58 7.62 -16.03
CA THR A 406 -15.82 8.74 -15.10
C THR A 406 -15.62 10.11 -15.73
N ARG A 407 -14.82 10.21 -16.79
CA ARG A 407 -14.62 11.44 -17.57
C ARG A 407 -15.94 12.08 -17.98
N THR A 408 -16.83 11.29 -18.58
CA THR A 408 -18.12 11.76 -19.08
C THR A 408 -19.21 11.62 -18.01
N THR A 409 -19.24 10.51 -17.28
CA THR A 409 -20.34 10.21 -16.33
C THR A 409 -20.28 11.01 -15.04
N ARG A 410 -19.08 11.40 -14.57
CA ARG A 410 -18.89 12.24 -13.38
C ARG A 410 -18.34 13.62 -13.73
N GLY A 411 -17.31 13.67 -14.57
CA GLY A 411 -16.62 14.91 -14.94
C GLY A 411 -17.42 15.79 -15.89
N ASN A 412 -18.40 15.22 -16.62
CA ASN A 412 -19.14 15.91 -17.69
C ASN A 412 -18.20 16.55 -18.74
N LEU A 413 -17.01 15.95 -18.90
CA LEU A 413 -16.03 16.38 -19.89
C LEU A 413 -16.40 15.82 -21.27
N PRO A 414 -15.98 16.47 -22.36
CA PRO A 414 -16.16 15.94 -23.71
C PRO A 414 -15.49 14.58 -23.88
N SER A 415 -16.12 13.75 -24.73
CA SER A 415 -15.47 12.55 -25.24
C SER A 415 -14.19 12.90 -26.00
N ILE A 416 -13.18 12.06 -25.85
CA ILE A 416 -11.91 12.13 -26.57
C ILE A 416 -11.98 11.36 -27.88
N SER A 417 -11.09 11.68 -28.82
CA SER A 417 -10.88 10.92 -30.05
C SER A 417 -9.96 9.71 -29.84
N ASN A 418 -9.66 8.99 -30.92
CA ASN A 418 -8.71 7.86 -30.91
C ASN A 418 -7.25 8.32 -31.11
N ASP A 419 -6.96 9.60 -30.87
CA ASP A 419 -5.61 10.12 -30.91
C ASP A 419 -4.78 9.63 -29.71
N SER A 420 -3.57 9.15 -29.97
CA SER A 420 -2.73 8.50 -28.95
C SER A 420 -2.31 9.46 -27.83
N GLU A 421 -1.94 10.71 -28.16
CA GLU A 421 -1.54 11.71 -27.16
C GLU A 421 -2.74 12.17 -26.32
N GLU A 422 -3.92 12.30 -26.94
CA GLU A 422 -5.18 12.61 -26.24
C GLU A 422 -5.58 11.50 -25.27
N ILE A 423 -5.44 10.23 -25.66
CA ILE A 423 -5.72 9.06 -24.82
C ILE A 423 -4.75 9.00 -23.63
N GLU A 424 -3.45 9.11 -23.87
CA GLU A 424 -2.43 9.10 -22.81
C GLU A 424 -2.70 10.21 -21.78
N SER A 425 -2.93 11.43 -22.26
CA SER A 425 -3.25 12.58 -21.41
C SER A 425 -4.52 12.35 -20.60
N ALA A 426 -5.55 11.76 -21.22
CA ALA A 426 -6.80 11.45 -20.53
C ALA A 426 -6.63 10.35 -19.47
N ILE A 427 -5.81 9.34 -19.71
CA ILE A 427 -5.49 8.30 -18.71
C ILE A 427 -4.83 8.96 -17.50
N ILE A 428 -3.77 9.74 -17.69
CA ILE A 428 -3.04 10.40 -16.60
C ILE A 428 -3.99 11.32 -15.80
N TYR A 429 -4.77 12.14 -16.49
CA TYR A 429 -5.74 13.04 -15.87
C TYR A 429 -6.81 12.29 -15.07
N GLU A 430 -7.47 11.28 -15.67
CA GLU A 430 -8.53 10.53 -14.99
C GLU A 430 -7.99 9.75 -13.78
N ARG A 431 -6.79 9.17 -13.87
CA ARG A 431 -6.16 8.50 -12.72
C ARG A 431 -5.90 9.49 -11.57
N THR A 432 -5.40 10.68 -11.90
CA THR A 432 -5.08 11.74 -10.92
C THR A 432 -6.32 12.33 -10.25
N ILE A 433 -7.44 12.48 -10.97
CA ILE A 433 -8.65 13.13 -10.45
C ILE A 433 -9.64 12.11 -9.84
N GLU A 434 -9.73 10.91 -10.40
CA GLU A 434 -10.77 9.94 -10.02
C GLU A 434 -10.36 8.96 -8.92
N LEU A 435 -9.10 8.55 -8.86
CA LEU A 435 -8.60 7.50 -7.96
C LEU A 435 -8.08 7.92 -6.57
N PRO A 436 -7.88 9.20 -6.22
CA PRO A 436 -7.23 9.58 -4.99
C PRO A 436 -7.86 8.99 -3.72
N LEU A 437 -6.98 8.60 -2.80
CA LEU A 437 -7.26 8.03 -1.48
C LEU A 437 -8.16 6.79 -1.51
N THR A 438 -8.11 5.95 -2.54
CA THR A 438 -8.87 4.67 -2.59
C THR A 438 -8.11 3.53 -1.95
N GLY A 439 -6.93 3.21 -2.49
CA GLY A 439 -5.92 2.35 -1.89
C GLY A 439 -4.75 3.16 -1.35
N MET A 440 -3.91 2.52 -0.52
CA MET A 440 -2.69 3.13 -0.04
C MET A 440 -1.70 3.29 -1.20
N GLY A 441 -1.11 4.48 -1.35
CA GLY A 441 0.02 4.71 -2.26
C GLY A 441 -0.32 4.77 -3.76
N ILE A 442 -1.59 4.72 -4.17
CA ILE A 442 -1.98 4.73 -5.58
C ILE A 442 -1.39 5.92 -6.33
N GLU A 443 -1.51 7.12 -5.76
CA GLU A 443 -1.00 8.35 -6.38
C GLU A 443 0.52 8.28 -6.52
N TYR A 444 1.21 7.74 -5.52
CA TYR A 444 2.65 7.54 -5.55
C TYR A 444 3.07 6.52 -6.60
N PHE A 445 2.38 5.38 -6.70
CA PHE A 445 2.70 4.34 -7.68
C PHE A 445 2.48 4.82 -9.12
N ASP A 446 1.42 5.58 -9.37
CA ASP A 446 1.19 6.20 -10.67
C ASP A 446 2.28 7.21 -11.03
N MET A 447 2.59 8.12 -10.11
CA MET A 447 3.66 9.10 -10.35
C MET A 447 5.03 8.45 -10.48
N ARG A 448 5.27 7.35 -9.77
CA ARG A 448 6.52 6.58 -9.82
C ARG A 448 6.71 5.94 -11.18
N ARG A 449 5.74 5.15 -11.63
CA ARG A 449 5.84 4.36 -12.85
C ARG A 449 5.89 5.23 -14.11
N THR A 450 5.35 6.44 -14.07
CA THR A 450 5.38 7.42 -15.16
C THR A 450 6.55 8.40 -15.06
N GLY A 451 7.47 8.23 -14.11
CA GLY A 451 8.64 9.12 -13.97
C GLY A 451 8.29 10.55 -13.54
N GLN A 452 7.14 10.75 -12.88
CA GLN A 452 6.58 12.05 -12.54
C GLN A 452 6.80 12.49 -11.09
N LEU A 453 7.31 11.61 -10.22
CA LEU A 453 7.75 11.99 -8.87
C LEU A 453 8.84 13.08 -8.91
N GLN A 454 8.82 14.00 -7.94
CA GLN A 454 9.85 15.03 -7.85
C GLN A 454 11.26 14.47 -7.68
N ASP A 455 12.22 15.17 -8.27
CA ASP A 455 13.65 14.92 -8.19
C ASP A 455 14.10 14.73 -6.74
N GLY A 456 14.80 13.63 -6.49
CA GLY A 456 15.23 13.20 -5.16
C GLY A 456 14.19 12.41 -4.36
N SER A 457 12.98 12.17 -4.86
CA SER A 457 12.02 11.26 -4.20
C SER A 457 12.49 9.81 -4.31
N LEU A 458 12.45 9.04 -3.22
CA LEU A 458 12.74 7.60 -3.30
C LEU A 458 11.67 6.85 -4.12
N LEU A 459 12.10 5.84 -4.88
CA LEU A 459 11.24 4.98 -5.71
C LEU A 459 10.78 3.71 -4.96
N HIS A 460 11.35 3.45 -3.79
CA HIS A 460 10.99 2.36 -2.90
C HIS A 460 11.60 2.58 -1.51
N PHE A 461 10.97 2.00 -0.49
CA PHE A 461 11.47 2.05 0.89
C PHE A 461 12.55 0.96 1.10
N PRO A 462 13.62 1.24 1.87
CA PRO A 462 14.57 0.20 2.26
C PRO A 462 13.94 -0.78 3.27
N ILE A 463 14.55 -1.95 3.44
CA ILE A 463 14.27 -2.83 4.59
C ILE A 463 14.34 -2.00 5.89
N PRO A 464 13.32 -2.08 6.77
CA PRO A 464 13.29 -1.29 7.99
C PRO A 464 14.53 -1.55 8.86
N ALA A 465 15.08 -0.49 9.46
CA ALA A 465 16.28 -0.55 10.30
C ALA A 465 16.29 -1.71 11.31
N GLN A 466 15.18 -1.95 12.00
CA GLN A 466 15.08 -3.02 12.99
C GLN A 466 15.22 -4.42 12.37
N GLN A 467 14.73 -4.62 11.15
CA GLN A 467 14.94 -5.87 10.45
C GLN A 467 16.41 -6.03 10.05
N LEU A 468 17.08 -4.95 9.63
CA LEU A 468 18.52 -4.97 9.36
C LEU A 468 19.35 -5.28 10.63
N GLU A 469 18.95 -4.77 11.79
CA GLU A 469 19.57 -5.13 13.08
C GLU A 469 19.45 -6.64 13.36
N ILE A 470 18.28 -7.24 13.13
CA ILE A 470 18.06 -8.68 13.30
C ILE A 470 18.95 -9.48 12.34
N LEU A 471 19.06 -9.02 11.08
CA LEU A 471 19.91 -9.65 10.06
C LEU A 471 21.41 -9.38 10.27
N SER A 472 21.77 -8.50 11.21
CA SER A 472 23.14 -7.99 11.39
C SER A 472 23.72 -7.35 10.12
N GLU A 473 22.88 -6.70 9.33
CA GLU A 473 23.24 -6.00 8.09
C GLU A 473 23.39 -4.48 8.33
N PRO A 474 24.26 -3.79 7.57
CA PRO A 474 24.37 -2.34 7.65
C PRO A 474 23.07 -1.61 7.29
N PHE A 475 22.78 -0.50 7.96
CA PHE A 475 21.68 0.39 7.56
C PHE A 475 21.96 1.05 6.21
N TYR A 476 20.93 1.12 5.38
CA TYR A 476 20.93 1.84 4.11
C TYR A 476 19.59 2.57 3.90
N THR A 477 19.59 3.50 2.97
CA THR A 477 18.41 4.30 2.63
C THR A 477 18.51 4.89 1.23
N TYR A 478 17.46 5.59 0.81
CA TYR A 478 17.29 6.20 -0.51
C TYR A 478 16.76 7.63 -0.39
N GLY A 479 16.85 8.36 -1.52
CA GLY A 479 16.28 9.69 -1.71
C GLY A 479 17.29 10.82 -1.53
N GLY A 480 16.82 12.03 -1.76
CA GLY A 480 17.63 13.25 -1.81
C GLY A 480 18.13 13.58 -3.21
N ILE A 481 18.26 14.88 -3.49
CA ILE A 481 18.81 15.40 -4.76
C ILE A 481 20.34 15.21 -4.89
N ASP A 482 21.02 14.82 -3.81
CA ASP A 482 22.45 14.48 -3.82
C ASP A 482 22.56 12.95 -3.93
N PRO A 483 23.22 12.39 -4.97
CA PRO A 483 23.26 10.96 -5.30
C PRO A 483 24.00 10.08 -4.27
N GLN A 484 24.11 10.52 -3.02
CA GLN A 484 24.71 9.76 -1.94
C GLN A 484 23.90 8.50 -1.60
N TYR A 485 22.58 8.52 -1.80
CA TYR A 485 21.66 7.46 -1.35
C TYR A 485 20.77 6.96 -2.49
N GLY A 486 21.34 6.10 -3.34
CA GLY A 486 20.64 5.39 -4.40
C GLY A 486 21.11 5.73 -5.81
N VAL A 487 20.79 4.86 -6.77
CA VAL A 487 21.07 5.04 -8.19
C VAL A 487 19.97 5.90 -8.83
N PRO A 488 20.32 7.00 -9.52
CA PRO A 488 19.36 7.84 -10.22
C PRO A 488 18.51 7.04 -11.21
N ASN A 489 17.19 7.28 -11.19
CA ASN A 489 16.16 6.59 -11.99
C ASN A 489 15.97 5.08 -11.70
N GLN A 490 16.62 4.53 -10.67
CA GLN A 490 16.39 3.16 -10.20
C GLN A 490 15.90 3.15 -8.75
N ASP A 491 16.58 3.92 -7.89
CA ASP A 491 16.24 4.06 -6.47
C ASP A 491 15.67 5.44 -6.13
N VAL A 492 16.02 6.46 -6.93
CA VAL A 492 15.67 7.86 -6.70
C VAL A 492 15.18 8.50 -7.98
N ALA A 493 14.04 9.19 -7.91
CA ALA A 493 13.46 9.96 -9.01
C ALA A 493 14.41 11.08 -9.46
N ILE A 494 14.46 11.33 -10.76
CA ILE A 494 15.31 12.36 -11.39
C ILE A 494 14.52 13.45 -12.12
N ASN A 495 13.19 13.35 -12.05
CA ASN A 495 12.24 14.11 -12.86
C ASN A 495 11.23 14.84 -11.96
N GLY A 496 10.02 15.07 -12.44
CA GLY A 496 8.96 15.77 -11.74
C GLY A 496 7.96 16.29 -12.75
N TRP A 497 6.67 16.01 -12.56
CA TRP A 497 5.61 16.54 -13.43
C TRP A 497 5.58 18.07 -13.50
N PHE A 498 6.05 18.76 -12.45
CA PHE A 498 6.30 20.20 -12.45
C PHE A 498 7.63 20.50 -11.78
N LYS A 499 8.52 21.23 -12.48
CA LYS A 499 9.79 21.68 -11.90
C LYS A 499 9.56 22.91 -11.00
N PRO A 500 10.15 22.95 -9.79
CA PRO A 500 10.03 24.09 -8.87
C PRO A 500 10.51 25.41 -9.48
#